data_AF-A0A8R1XPB3-F1
#
_entry.id   AF-A0A8R1XPB3-F1
#
_cell.length_a   1.000
_cell.length_b   1.000
_cell.length_c   1.000
_cell.angle_alpha   90.00
_cell.angle_beta   90.00
_cell.angle_gamma   90.00
#
_symmetry.space_group_name_H-M   'P 1'
#
loop_
_entity.id
_entity.type
_entity.pdbx_description
1 polymer ?
#
loop_
_entity_poly.entity_id
_entity_poly.type
_entity_poly.pdbx_seq_one_letter_code
_entity_poly.pdbx_strand_id
1 'polypeptide(L)'
;MGSTQSYEEGIHSNEHPKFQVVKIERNQIPEEYRTVAVSNDVVNQILNFGNSENDNTKDLRKQLAEEREVNFKLREQVKNLTESMVSLQRTTTGKISIAELQARKDAFDETLERIEKQYFSYHPENVCKTIETDLMECITKNKNKLLNCTSFAVDLTKCASDFREKVLKEISHL
;
A
#
# COMPACT_ATOMS: atom_id res chain seq x y z
N MET A 1 -25.78 -20.11 -18.57
CA MET A 1 -26.18 -20.81 -17.33
C MET A 1 -25.19 -21.96 -17.15
N GLY A 2 -24.27 -22.02 -16.20
CA GLY A 2 -24.04 -21.26 -14.98
C GLY A 2 -23.55 -22.26 -13.93
N SER A 3 -22.29 -22.21 -13.50
CA SER A 3 -21.80 -22.86 -12.28
C SER A 3 -20.46 -22.26 -11.86
N THR A 4 -20.47 -21.83 -10.60
CA THR A 4 -19.49 -21.11 -9.79
C THR A 4 -18.25 -21.94 -9.44
N GLN A 5 -17.06 -21.33 -9.48
CA GLN A 5 -15.84 -21.84 -8.84
C GLN A 5 -15.68 -21.20 -7.46
N SER A 6 -15.38 -22.05 -6.48
CA SER A 6 -15.20 -21.74 -5.06
C SER A 6 -13.81 -21.16 -4.78
N TYR A 7 -13.74 -20.29 -3.79
CA TYR A 7 -12.53 -19.62 -3.29
C TYR A 7 -11.69 -20.57 -2.43
N GLU A 8 -10.40 -20.67 -2.73
CA GLU A 8 -9.37 -21.29 -1.87
C GLU A 8 -8.77 -20.23 -0.92
N GLU A 9 -8.77 -20.57 0.38
CA GLU A 9 -8.05 -19.88 1.45
C GLU A 9 -6.57 -20.33 1.42
N GLY A 10 -5.68 -19.44 1.00
CA GLY A 10 -4.23 -19.67 1.00
C GLY A 10 -3.56 -19.11 2.25
N ILE A 11 -3.17 -19.98 3.19
CA ILE A 11 -2.31 -19.64 4.33
C ILE A 11 -1.12 -20.62 4.38
N HIS A 12 0.06 -20.08 4.07
CA HIS A 12 1.41 -20.52 4.43
C HIS A 12 1.90 -21.92 4.03
N SER A 13 2.46 -22.00 2.81
CA SER A 13 3.38 -23.05 2.38
C SER A 13 4.83 -22.75 2.78
N ASN A 14 5.26 -23.29 3.92
CA ASN A 14 6.66 -23.64 4.20
C ASN A 14 6.69 -25.12 4.56
N GLU A 15 6.32 -25.97 3.61
CA GLU A 15 6.43 -27.41 3.74
C GLU A 15 7.21 -27.93 2.55
N HIS A 16 8.49 -28.27 2.78
CA HIS A 16 9.17 -29.23 1.92
C HIS A 16 8.22 -30.41 1.72
N PRO A 17 8.07 -30.94 0.49
CA PRO A 17 7.16 -32.05 0.27
C PRO A 17 7.66 -33.20 1.15
N LYS A 18 6.97 -33.43 2.28
CA LYS A 18 7.22 -34.58 3.13
C LYS A 18 6.76 -35.76 2.31
N PHE A 19 7.69 -36.34 1.54
CA PHE A 19 7.47 -37.64 0.95
C PHE A 19 7.08 -38.56 2.11
N GLN A 20 5.84 -39.05 2.09
CA GLN A 20 5.35 -39.95 3.10
C GLN A 20 6.11 -41.26 2.93
N VAL A 21 7.15 -41.45 3.74
CA VAL A 21 7.94 -42.68 3.74
C VAL A 21 7.04 -43.78 4.30
N VAL A 22 6.36 -44.49 3.39
CA VAL A 22 5.58 -45.68 3.74
C VAL A 22 6.58 -46.79 4.06
N LYS A 23 6.77 -47.05 5.36
CA LYS A 23 7.59 -48.16 5.83
C LYS A 23 6.76 -49.45 5.72
N ILE A 24 6.99 -50.21 4.65
CA ILE A 24 6.38 -51.52 4.47
C ILE A 24 7.13 -52.51 5.38
N GLU A 25 6.43 -53.02 6.39
CA GLU A 25 6.99 -54.06 7.25
C GLU A 25 7.08 -55.40 6.49
N ARG A 26 8.03 -56.27 6.87
CA ARG A 26 8.31 -57.52 6.13
C ARG A 26 7.13 -58.52 6.14
N ASN A 27 6.19 -58.34 7.06
CA ASN A 27 4.91 -59.07 7.20
C ASN A 27 3.81 -58.55 6.25
N GLN A 28 3.98 -57.37 5.65
CA GLN A 28 3.03 -56.74 4.71
C GLN A 28 3.35 -57.07 3.24
N ILE A 29 4.46 -57.77 2.98
CA ILE A 29 4.86 -58.18 1.64
C ILE A 29 4.07 -59.45 1.27
N PRO A 30 3.23 -59.42 0.21
CA PRO A 30 2.51 -60.60 -0.27
C PRO A 30 3.48 -61.76 -0.59
N GLU A 31 3.04 -63.00 -0.42
CA GLU A 31 3.91 -64.18 -0.60
C GLU A 31 4.57 -64.21 -1.98
N GLU A 32 3.92 -63.69 -3.02
CA GLU A 32 4.46 -63.66 -4.38
C GLU A 32 5.73 -62.81 -4.52
N TYR A 33 5.92 -61.82 -3.64
CA TYR A 33 7.07 -60.89 -3.70
C TYR A 33 8.13 -61.18 -2.64
N ARG A 34 7.89 -62.13 -1.74
CA ARG A 34 8.79 -62.44 -0.62
C ARG A 34 10.16 -62.95 -1.08
N THR A 35 10.24 -63.51 -2.28
CA THR A 35 11.44 -64.10 -2.88
C THR A 35 12.16 -63.20 -3.88
N VAL A 36 11.61 -62.03 -4.23
CA VAL A 36 12.23 -61.11 -5.19
C VAL A 36 13.22 -60.21 -4.45
N ALA A 37 14.46 -60.66 -4.34
CA ALA A 37 15.56 -59.84 -3.85
C ALA A 37 16.07 -58.93 -4.96
N VAL A 38 16.24 -57.63 -4.68
CA VAL A 38 17.00 -56.73 -5.55
C VAL A 38 18.46 -57.17 -5.50
N SER A 39 19.07 -57.45 -6.66
CA SER A 39 20.48 -57.88 -6.68
C SER A 39 21.40 -56.76 -6.21
N ASN A 40 22.48 -57.12 -5.52
CA ASN A 40 23.50 -56.15 -5.09
C ASN A 40 24.08 -55.35 -6.26
N ASP A 41 24.08 -55.89 -7.48
CA ASP A 41 24.58 -55.20 -8.67
C ASP A 41 23.73 -53.97 -9.03
N VAL A 42 22.41 -54.06 -8.92
CA VAL A 42 21.51 -52.91 -9.18
C VAL A 42 21.72 -51.82 -8.13
N VAL A 43 21.89 -52.21 -6.86
CA VAL A 43 22.18 -51.28 -5.77
C VAL A 43 23.52 -50.57 -5.99
N ASN A 44 24.57 -51.31 -6.38
CA ASN A 44 25.89 -50.75 -6.65
C ASN A 44 25.90 -49.84 -7.88
N GLN A 45 25.11 -50.16 -8.92
CA GLN A 45 25.01 -49.32 -10.12
C GLN A 45 24.37 -47.96 -9.80
N ILE A 46 23.32 -47.92 -8.98
CA ILE A 46 22.67 -46.66 -8.54
C ILE A 46 23.62 -45.82 -7.67
N LEU A 47 24.37 -46.46 -6.77
CA LEU A 47 25.37 -45.78 -5.95
C LEU A 47 26.52 -45.20 -6.79
N ASN A 48 26.96 -45.91 -7.83
CA ASN A 48 28.06 -45.46 -8.69
C ASN A 48 27.64 -44.40 -9.72
N PHE A 49 26.39 -44.38 -10.18
CA PHE A 49 25.87 -43.31 -11.05
C PHE A 49 25.85 -41.94 -10.37
N GLY A 50 25.74 -41.90 -9.03
CA GLY A 50 25.77 -40.64 -8.25
C GLY A 50 27.16 -39.99 -8.10
N ASN A 51 28.25 -40.67 -8.50
CA ASN A 51 29.60 -40.17 -8.23
C ASN A 51 30.21 -39.29 -9.34
N SER A 52 29.59 -39.18 -10.52
CA SER A 52 30.13 -38.37 -11.62
C SER A 52 29.80 -36.86 -11.53
N GLU A 53 28.91 -36.44 -10.61
CA GLU A 53 28.57 -35.03 -10.35
C GLU A 53 29.27 -34.46 -9.09
N ASN A 54 30.28 -35.15 -8.57
CA ASN A 54 30.84 -34.86 -7.24
C ASN A 54 31.51 -33.48 -7.10
N ASP A 55 31.99 -32.86 -8.18
CA ASP A 55 32.62 -31.53 -8.09
C ASP A 55 31.57 -30.40 -8.12
N ASN A 56 30.58 -30.44 -9.00
CA ASN A 56 29.46 -29.48 -8.99
C ASN A 56 28.65 -29.54 -7.69
N THR A 57 28.46 -30.74 -7.14
CA THR A 57 27.74 -30.91 -5.87
C THR A 57 28.51 -30.37 -4.66
N LYS A 58 29.85 -30.37 -4.68
CA LYS A 58 30.66 -29.72 -3.64
C LYS A 58 30.55 -28.20 -3.70
N ASP A 59 30.63 -27.60 -4.89
CA ASP A 59 30.46 -26.16 -5.06
C ASP A 59 29.03 -25.71 -4.69
N LEU A 60 28.00 -26.46 -5.11
CA LEU A 60 26.62 -26.20 -4.71
C LEU A 60 26.40 -26.33 -3.19
N ARG A 61 27.03 -27.30 -2.53
CA ARG A 61 26.97 -27.44 -1.06
C ARG A 61 27.64 -26.26 -0.36
N LYS A 62 28.76 -25.77 -0.89
CA LYS A 62 29.46 -24.60 -0.34
C LYS A 62 28.60 -23.34 -0.51
N GLN A 63 28.06 -23.10 -1.70
CA GLN A 63 27.15 -21.98 -1.96
C GLN A 63 25.88 -22.04 -1.08
N LEU A 64 25.30 -23.23 -0.91
CA LEU A 64 24.14 -23.41 -0.03
C LEU A 64 24.47 -23.11 1.44
N ALA A 65 25.66 -23.45 1.91
CA ALA A 65 26.10 -23.11 3.26
C ALA A 65 26.31 -21.59 3.44
N GLU A 66 26.89 -20.93 2.44
CA GLU A 66 27.08 -19.47 2.42
C GLU A 66 25.74 -18.72 2.37
N GLU A 67 24.80 -19.14 1.53
CA GLU A 67 23.46 -18.54 1.49
C GLU A 67 22.69 -18.75 2.78
N ARG A 68 22.81 -19.91 3.42
CA ARG A 68 22.16 -20.17 4.72
C ARG A 68 22.69 -19.23 5.80
N GLU A 69 24.00 -18.96 5.82
CA GLU A 69 24.62 -18.03 6.74
C GLU A 69 24.16 -16.58 6.49
N VAL A 70 24.07 -16.16 5.22
CA VAL A 70 23.55 -14.84 4.85
C VAL A 70 22.06 -14.71 5.20
N ASN A 71 21.25 -15.74 4.94
CA ASN A 71 19.83 -15.74 5.27
C ASN A 71 19.61 -15.69 6.78
N PHE A 72 20.46 -16.36 7.57
CA PHE A 72 20.42 -16.29 9.03
C PHE A 72 20.71 -14.88 9.54
N LYS A 73 21.79 -14.25 9.06
CA LYS A 73 22.12 -12.85 9.40
C LYS A 73 21.04 -11.87 8.98
N LEU A 74 20.46 -12.05 7.79
CA LEU A 74 19.38 -11.20 7.31
C LEU A 74 18.11 -11.37 8.16
N ARG A 75 17.76 -12.59 8.55
CA ARG A 75 16.63 -12.85 9.47
C ARG A 75 16.84 -12.21 10.84
N GLU A 76 18.06 -12.24 11.36
CA GLU A 76 18.40 -11.56 12.60
C GLU A 76 18.28 -10.03 12.48
N GLN A 77 18.77 -9.45 11.38
CA GLN A 77 18.61 -8.02 11.09
C GLN A 77 17.13 -7.62 10.94
N VAL A 78 16.34 -8.40 10.20
CA VAL A 78 14.88 -8.17 10.05
C VAL A 78 14.17 -8.31 11.39
N LYS A 79 14.55 -9.28 12.23
CA LYS A 79 13.99 -9.42 13.58
C LYS A 79 14.30 -8.19 14.43
N ASN A 80 15.54 -7.71 14.41
CA ASN A 80 15.95 -6.51 15.15
C ASN A 80 15.26 -5.24 14.65
N LEU A 81 15.09 -5.09 13.33
CA LEU A 81 14.33 -3.99 12.72
C LEU A 81 12.83 -4.07 13.06
N THR A 82 12.27 -5.28 13.07
CA THR A 82 10.87 -5.49 13.45
C THR A 82 10.67 -5.19 14.94
N GLU A 83 11.59 -5.58 15.81
CA GLU A 83 11.55 -5.24 17.23
C GLU A 83 11.74 -3.74 17.47
N SER A 84 12.61 -3.08 16.68
CA SER A 84 12.75 -1.62 16.64
C SER A 84 11.47 -0.92 16.18
N MET A 85 10.82 -1.39 15.11
CA MET A 85 9.55 -0.85 14.63
C MET A 85 8.40 -1.10 15.60
N VAL A 86 8.34 -2.28 16.22
CA VAL A 86 7.38 -2.60 17.29
C VAL A 86 7.66 -1.73 18.51
N SER A 87 8.92 -1.43 18.83
CA SER A 87 9.30 -0.49 19.88
C SER A 87 8.89 0.94 19.52
N LEU A 88 9.15 1.41 18.30
CA LEU A 88 8.74 2.72 17.79
C LEU A 88 7.23 2.88 17.75
N GLN A 89 6.51 1.86 17.27
CA GLN A 89 5.07 1.75 17.40
C GLN A 89 4.72 1.82 18.87
N ARG A 90 5.22 0.94 19.74
CA ARG A 90 4.91 0.93 21.19
C ARG A 90 5.30 2.23 21.93
N THR A 91 6.25 3.03 21.44
CA THR A 91 6.59 4.36 21.97
C THR A 91 5.72 5.48 21.39
N THR A 92 5.15 5.31 20.20
CA THR A 92 4.10 6.19 19.63
C THR A 92 2.67 5.71 19.96
N THR A 93 2.56 4.49 20.51
CA THR A 93 1.39 3.69 20.89
C THR A 93 1.52 3.29 22.38
N GLY A 94 2.18 4.11 23.18
CA GLY A 94 2.30 3.88 24.62
C GLY A 94 0.94 4.01 25.29
N LYS A 95 0.23 2.89 25.52
CA LYS A 95 -1.10 2.79 26.16
C LYS A 95 -2.04 3.97 25.85
N ILE A 96 -2.08 4.42 24.60
CA ILE A 96 -3.10 5.40 24.21
C ILE A 96 -4.41 4.62 24.21
N SER A 97 -5.21 4.84 25.25
CA SER A 97 -6.52 4.21 25.35
C SER A 97 -7.37 4.64 24.15
N ILE A 98 -8.36 3.83 23.77
CA ILE A 98 -9.34 4.21 22.74
C ILE A 98 -9.97 5.58 23.09
N ALA A 99 -10.15 5.86 24.38
CA ALA A 99 -10.64 7.15 24.86
C ALA A 99 -9.67 8.31 24.58
N GLU A 100 -8.35 8.10 24.66
CA GLU A 100 -7.36 9.15 24.35
C GLU A 100 -7.24 9.38 22.84
N LEU A 101 -7.38 8.34 22.02
CA LEU A 101 -7.50 8.50 20.56
C LEU A 101 -8.77 9.28 20.19
N GLN A 102 -9.89 8.97 20.83
CA GLN A 102 -11.14 9.70 20.62
C GLN A 102 -11.00 11.17 21.05
N ALA A 103 -10.41 11.44 22.22
CA ALA A 103 -10.18 12.81 22.68
C ALA A 103 -9.27 13.62 21.72
N ARG A 104 -8.24 12.99 21.13
CA ARG A 104 -7.40 13.63 20.12
C ARG A 104 -8.14 13.88 18.81
N LYS A 105 -9.02 12.96 18.41
CA LYS A 105 -9.90 13.14 17.26
C LYS A 105 -10.86 14.29 17.51
N ASP A 106 -11.54 14.32 18.65
CA ASP A 106 -12.48 15.38 19.00
C ASP A 106 -11.79 16.76 19.02
N ALA A 107 -10.57 16.85 19.58
CA ALA A 107 -9.77 18.08 19.56
C ALA A 107 -9.34 18.52 18.14
N PHE A 108 -9.09 17.56 17.24
CA PHE A 108 -8.79 17.83 15.84
C PHE A 108 -10.03 18.32 15.10
N ASP A 109 -11.17 17.65 15.28
CA ASP A 109 -12.45 18.01 14.68
C ASP A 109 -12.88 19.42 15.16
N GLU A 110 -12.73 19.74 16.46
CA GLU A 110 -12.96 21.09 17.00
C GLU A 110 -12.03 22.14 16.36
N THR A 111 -10.76 21.78 16.12
CA THR A 111 -9.81 22.68 15.46
C THR A 111 -10.19 22.92 14.00
N LEU A 112 -10.65 21.90 13.29
CA LEU A 112 -11.17 22.03 11.93
C LEU A 112 -12.41 22.91 11.89
N GLU A 113 -13.38 22.69 12.79
CA GLU A 113 -14.57 23.54 12.89
C GLU A 113 -14.20 25.01 13.18
N ARG A 114 -13.19 25.24 14.03
CA ARG A 114 -12.69 26.60 14.29
C ARG A 114 -12.04 27.23 13.06
N ILE A 115 -11.20 26.49 12.33
CA ILE A 115 -10.57 26.95 11.09
C ILE A 115 -11.64 27.23 10.05
N GLU A 116 -12.62 26.34 9.90
CA GLU A 116 -13.72 26.51 8.96
C GLU A 116 -14.55 27.75 9.30
N LYS A 117 -14.89 27.94 10.58
CA LYS A 117 -15.56 29.15 11.02
C LYS A 117 -14.71 30.41 10.81
N GLN A 118 -13.39 30.34 10.99
CA GLN A 118 -12.52 31.52 10.85
C GLN A 118 -12.28 31.89 9.38
N TYR A 119 -12.10 30.91 8.50
CA TYR A 119 -11.66 31.14 7.12
C TYR A 119 -12.76 30.94 6.08
N PHE A 120 -13.69 30.00 6.30
CA PHE A 120 -14.77 29.71 5.35
C PHE A 120 -16.06 30.48 5.66
N SER A 121 -16.29 31.00 6.88
CA SER A 121 -17.48 31.83 7.13
C SER A 121 -17.40 33.20 6.44
N TYR A 122 -16.19 33.71 6.19
CA TYR A 122 -16.01 34.99 5.50
C TYR A 122 -16.03 34.79 4.00
N HIS A 123 -17.23 34.87 3.44
CA HIS A 123 -17.42 35.06 2.00
C HIS A 123 -17.68 36.54 1.76
N PRO A 124 -16.69 37.31 1.28
CA PRO A 124 -16.92 38.71 1.01
C PRO A 124 -17.99 38.88 -0.07
N GLU A 125 -18.90 39.83 0.14
CA GLU A 125 -20.01 40.10 -0.78
C GLU A 125 -19.49 40.37 -2.20
N ASN A 126 -20.24 39.94 -3.23
CA ASN A 126 -19.87 40.23 -4.62
C ASN A 126 -20.04 41.72 -4.92
N VAL A 127 -18.94 42.48 -4.74
CA VAL A 127 -18.89 43.93 -4.97
C VAL A 127 -19.08 44.28 -6.45
N CYS A 128 -18.77 43.35 -7.37
CA CYS A 128 -18.84 43.59 -8.81
C CYS A 128 -20.19 43.20 -9.44
N LYS A 129 -21.16 42.76 -8.63
CA LYS A 129 -22.48 42.27 -9.07
C LYS A 129 -23.21 43.25 -10.00
N THR A 130 -23.12 44.55 -9.76
CA THR A 130 -23.77 45.56 -10.61
C THR A 130 -23.16 45.55 -12.02
N ILE A 131 -21.83 45.55 -12.12
CA ILE A 131 -21.10 45.52 -13.40
C ILE A 131 -21.39 44.20 -14.14
N GLU A 132 -21.45 43.08 -13.42
CA GLU A 132 -21.84 41.79 -13.99
C GLU A 132 -23.26 41.82 -14.55
N THR A 133 -24.20 42.43 -13.83
CA THR A 133 -25.60 42.55 -14.26
C THR A 133 -25.70 43.40 -15.53
N ASP A 134 -25.02 44.54 -15.56
CA ASP A 134 -25.01 45.45 -16.71
C ASP A 134 -24.30 44.83 -17.92
N LEU A 135 -23.21 44.09 -17.70
CA LEU A 135 -22.51 43.32 -18.73
C LEU A 135 -23.44 42.26 -19.33
N MET A 136 -24.14 41.50 -18.49
CA MET A 136 -25.09 40.48 -18.95
C MET A 136 -26.27 41.10 -19.69
N GLU A 137 -26.76 42.26 -19.27
CA GLU A 137 -27.77 43.02 -20.00
C GLU A 137 -27.24 43.49 -21.37
N CYS A 138 -26.00 44.00 -21.43
CA CYS A 138 -25.35 44.41 -22.66
C CYS A 138 -25.21 43.24 -23.64
N ILE A 139 -24.75 42.07 -23.18
CA ILE A 139 -24.60 40.86 -23.99
C ILE A 139 -25.96 40.41 -24.52
N THR A 140 -26.98 40.44 -23.66
CA THR A 140 -28.35 40.04 -24.02
C THR A 140 -28.93 40.96 -25.12
N LYS A 141 -28.65 42.26 -25.05
CA LYS A 141 -29.05 43.25 -26.06
C LYS A 141 -28.21 43.20 -27.34
N ASN A 142 -26.92 42.85 -27.24
CA ASN A 142 -25.94 42.90 -28.35
C ASN A 142 -25.42 41.52 -28.75
N LYS A 143 -26.31 40.53 -28.93
CA LYS A 143 -25.92 39.13 -29.26
C LYS A 143 -24.95 39.00 -30.44
N ASN A 144 -25.09 39.87 -31.44
CA ASN A 144 -24.28 39.84 -32.67
C ASN A 144 -23.12 40.85 -32.67
N LYS A 145 -22.96 41.63 -31.58
CA LYS A 145 -21.96 42.71 -31.46
C LYS A 145 -21.38 42.75 -30.05
N LEU A 146 -20.77 41.65 -29.60
CA LEU A 146 -20.15 41.55 -28.27
C LEU A 146 -19.08 42.63 -28.02
N LEU A 147 -18.44 43.12 -29.08
CA LEU A 147 -17.47 44.22 -28.99
C LEU A 147 -18.06 45.53 -28.44
N ASN A 148 -19.38 45.71 -28.52
CA ASN A 148 -20.04 46.88 -27.91
C ASN A 148 -20.01 46.82 -26.37
N CYS A 149 -19.75 45.66 -25.78
CA CYS A 149 -19.74 45.44 -24.33
C CYS A 149 -18.32 45.42 -23.76
N THR A 150 -17.27 45.71 -24.54
CA THR A 150 -15.87 45.63 -24.08
C THR A 150 -15.53 46.63 -22.99
N SER A 151 -16.24 47.76 -22.91
CA SER A 151 -16.05 48.74 -21.84
C SER A 151 -16.30 48.13 -20.46
N PHE A 152 -17.32 47.27 -20.33
CA PHE A 152 -17.63 46.58 -19.07
C PHE A 152 -16.52 45.62 -18.63
N ALA A 153 -15.75 45.07 -19.57
CA ALA A 153 -14.61 44.22 -19.22
C ALA A 153 -13.52 45.01 -18.48
N VAL A 154 -13.31 46.28 -18.86
CA VAL A 154 -12.36 47.18 -18.19
C VAL A 154 -12.86 47.48 -16.77
N ASP A 155 -14.15 47.82 -16.63
CA ASP A 155 -14.77 48.12 -15.34
C ASP A 155 -14.78 46.91 -14.41
N LEU A 156 -15.09 45.72 -14.93
CA LEU A 156 -15.09 44.47 -14.18
C LEU A 156 -13.68 44.08 -13.72
N THR A 157 -12.68 44.23 -14.60
CA THR A 157 -11.28 43.96 -14.26
C THR A 157 -10.81 44.88 -13.15
N LYS A 158 -11.16 46.17 -13.23
CA LYS A 158 -10.83 47.16 -12.20
C LYS A 158 -11.54 46.85 -10.88
N CYS A 159 -12.82 46.54 -10.91
CA CYS A 159 -13.57 46.16 -9.71
C CYS A 159 -12.97 44.92 -9.04
N ALA A 160 -12.61 43.90 -9.82
CA ALA A 160 -11.98 42.69 -9.31
C ALA A 160 -10.58 42.96 -8.73
N SER A 161 -9.78 43.84 -9.34
CA SER A 161 -8.46 44.22 -8.80
C SER A 161 -8.59 45.01 -7.49
N ASP A 162 -9.49 45.97 -7.42
CA ASP A 162 -9.71 46.81 -6.24
C ASP A 162 -10.23 45.96 -5.07
N PHE A 163 -11.15 45.03 -5.37
CA PHE A 163 -11.64 44.07 -4.39
C PHE A 163 -10.53 43.14 -3.89
N ARG A 164 -9.70 42.60 -4.79
CA ARG A 164 -8.54 41.78 -4.42
C ARG A 164 -7.59 42.54 -3.52
N GLU A 165 -7.28 43.80 -3.83
CA GLU A 165 -6.42 44.63 -2.99
C GLU A 165 -7.02 44.85 -1.61
N LYS A 166 -8.34 45.10 -1.52
CA LYS A 166 -9.06 45.25 -0.26
C LYS A 166 -8.99 43.97 0.59
N VAL A 167 -9.26 42.81 0.00
CA VAL A 167 -9.20 41.51 0.69
C VAL A 167 -7.78 41.22 1.19
N LEU A 168 -6.75 41.49 0.37
CA LEU A 168 -5.35 41.28 0.77
C LEU A 168 -4.94 42.19 1.94
N LYS A 169 -5.42 43.43 2.00
CA LYS A 169 -5.21 44.33 3.14
C LYS A 169 -5.88 43.82 4.41
N GLU A 170 -7.12 43.34 4.32
CA GLU A 170 -7.85 42.78 5.47
C GLU A 170 -7.17 41.51 6.01
N ILE A 171 -6.70 40.62 5.14
CA ILE A 171 -6.00 39.38 5.55
C ILE A 171 -4.66 39.69 6.23
N SER A 172 -3.96 40.77 5.82
CA SER A 172 -2.68 41.13 6.45
C SER A 172 -2.78 41.60 7.90
N HIS A 173 -4.00 41.82 8.41
CA HIS A 173 -4.26 42.26 9.78
C HIS A 173 -4.91 41.18 10.68
N LEU A 174 -5.09 39.96 10.17
CA LEU A 174 -5.59 38.78 10.88
C LEU A 174 -4.45 37.79 11.18
#